data_AF-W4AV00-F1
#
_entry.id   AF-W4AV00-F1
#
_cell.length_a   1.000
_cell.length_b   1.000
_cell.length_c   1.000
_cell.angle_alpha   90.00
_cell.angle_beta   90.00
_cell.angle_gamma   90.00
#
_symmetry.space_group_name_H-M   'P 1'
#
loop_
_entity.id
_entity.type
_entity.pdbx_description
1 polymer ?
#
loop_
_entity_poly.entity_id
_entity_poly.type
_entity_poly.pdbx_seq_one_letter_code
_entity_poly.pdbx_strand_id
1 'polypeptide(L)'
;MEAQHLAVGDVLTTSDGKELAIEKIEVKKEHKTVYNFKVKDFHTYFVSNLGIWTHNSCTPDFIKNNRVPIDKETALGNGSFTKTKMNPVKGAQVYRNGDKYYHRDIFHSGKGSHLEVYDKRGNHIGEADVLTGKLKPGTRDLNKKINIK
;
A
#
# COMPACT_ATOMS: atom_id res chain seq x y z
N MET A 1 5.44 13.03 3.18
CA MET A 1 6.32 14.19 3.41
C MET A 1 7.74 13.67 3.51
N GLU A 2 8.69 14.27 2.80
CA GLU A 2 10.10 13.90 2.87
C GLU A 2 10.82 14.86 3.83
N ALA A 3 11.94 14.43 4.42
CA ALA A 3 12.68 15.24 5.40
C ALA A 3 13.09 16.63 4.86
N GLN A 4 13.34 16.74 3.56
CA GLN A 4 13.67 18.01 2.89
C GLN A 4 12.54 19.06 2.92
N HIS A 5 11.31 18.66 3.23
CA HIS A 5 10.16 19.56 3.31
C HIS A 5 9.80 19.96 4.76
N LEU A 6 10.59 19.54 5.75
CA LEU A 6 10.39 19.96 7.15
C LEU A 6 10.79 21.42 7.35
N ALA A 7 10.04 22.11 8.19
CA ALA A 7 10.30 23.48 8.62
C ALA A 7 10.39 23.59 10.14
N VAL A 8 11.04 24.65 10.62
CA VAL A 8 11.00 25.03 12.03
C VAL A 8 9.55 25.33 12.42
N GLY A 9 9.11 24.76 13.53
CA GLY A 9 7.72 24.81 14.00
C GLY A 9 6.85 23.63 13.58
N ASP A 10 7.28 22.79 12.62
CA ASP A 10 6.58 21.54 12.32
C ASP A 10 6.57 20.63 13.56
N VAL A 11 5.45 19.91 13.75
CA VAL A 11 5.24 19.07 14.92
C VAL A 11 5.51 17.60 14.57
N LEU A 12 6.34 16.96 15.38
CA LEU A 12 6.71 15.56 15.29
C LEU A 12 6.08 14.76 16.43
N THR A 13 5.57 13.57 16.13
CA THR A 13 5.02 12.67 17.14
C THR A 13 6.10 11.75 17.70
N THR A 14 6.12 11.57 19.02
CA THR A 14 7.02 10.64 19.73
C THR A 14 6.34 9.29 19.99
N SER A 15 7.12 8.31 20.42
CA SER A 15 6.63 6.95 20.71
C SER A 15 5.64 6.87 21.88
N ASP A 16 5.64 7.85 22.78
CA ASP A 16 4.66 7.99 23.87
C ASP A 16 3.44 8.85 23.46
N GLY A 17 3.31 9.21 22.18
CA GLY A 17 2.19 9.95 21.63
C GLY A 17 2.22 11.45 21.92
N LYS A 18 3.35 11.99 22.41
CA LYS A 18 3.55 13.43 22.57
C LYS A 18 3.94 14.09 21.26
N GLU A 19 3.84 15.40 21.25
CA GLU A 19 4.16 16.27 20.13
C GLU A 19 5.36 17.15 20.47
N LEU A 20 6.34 17.19 19.57
CA LEU A 20 7.55 18.01 19.69
C LEU A 20 7.68 18.90 18.46
N ALA A 21 7.79 20.21 18.65
CA ALA A 21 8.05 21.14 17.58
C ALA A 21 9.53 21.13 17.16
N ILE A 22 9.81 21.25 15.87
CA ILE A 22 11.18 21.43 15.38
C ILE A 22 11.66 22.82 15.74
N GLU A 23 12.66 22.92 16.62
CA GLU A 23 13.25 24.20 17.03
C GLU A 23 14.31 24.70 16.03
N LYS A 24 15.04 23.78 15.39
CA LYS A 24 16.15 24.09 14.50
C LYS A 24 16.37 22.98 13.48
N ILE A 25 16.73 23.37 12.25
CA ILE A 25 17.18 22.45 11.20
C ILE A 25 18.60 22.83 10.78
N GLU A 26 19.50 21.85 10.76
CA GLU A 26 20.87 22.01 10.25
C GLU A 26 21.10 21.05 9.08
N VAL A 27 21.44 21.59 7.91
CA VAL A 27 21.77 20.78 6.72
C VAL A 27 23.28 20.73 6.57
N LYS A 28 23.87 19.54 6.71
CA LYS A 28 25.30 19.30 6.52
C LYS A 28 25.55 18.63 5.18
N LYS A 29 26.37 19.24 4.32
CA LYS A 29 26.80 18.67 3.05
C LYS A 29 28.04 17.80 3.28
N GLU A 30 27.82 16.56 3.72
CA GLU A 30 28.89 15.58 3.97
C GLU A 30 28.56 14.23 3.35
N HIS A 31 29.59 13.46 2.99
CA HIS A 31 29.41 12.06 2.57
C HIS A 31 29.52 11.15 3.80
N LYS A 32 28.42 10.50 4.17
CA LYS A 32 28.35 9.65 5.37
C LYS A 32 27.64 8.35 5.08
N THR A 33 28.19 7.25 5.57
CA THR A 33 27.49 5.96 5.55
C THR A 33 26.30 6.04 6.52
N VAL A 34 25.12 5.80 5.98
CA VAL A 34 23.87 5.71 6.75
C VAL A 34 23.28 4.31 6.62
N TYR A 35 22.50 3.91 7.61
CA TYR A 35 21.87 2.59 7.65
C TYR A 35 20.36 2.72 7.54
N ASN A 36 19.74 1.77 6.83
CA ASN A 36 18.30 1.64 6.73
C ASN A 36 17.90 0.19 6.99
N PHE A 37 16.69 -0.02 7.51
CA PHE A 37 16.11 -1.35 7.70
C PHE A 37 14.65 -1.34 7.25
N LYS A 38 14.13 -2.51 6.90
CA LYS A 38 12.76 -2.67 6.42
C LYS A 38 11.86 -3.20 7.52
N VAL A 39 10.87 -2.41 7.91
CA VAL A 39 9.76 -2.84 8.77
C VAL A 39 8.63 -3.39 7.90
N LYS A 40 7.98 -4.48 8.33
CA LYS A 40 6.84 -5.08 7.64
C LYS A 40 5.59 -4.19 7.77
N ASP A 41 4.68 -4.29 6.79
CA ASP A 41 3.32 -3.72 6.78
C ASP A 41 3.24 -2.18 6.77
N PHE A 42 3.56 -1.52 7.88
CA PHE A 42 3.40 -0.06 7.99
C PHE A 42 4.62 0.72 7.51
N HIS A 43 5.78 0.06 7.34
CA HIS A 43 7.04 0.71 6.93
C HIS A 43 7.40 1.93 7.78
N THR A 44 7.11 1.82 9.08
CA THR A 44 7.13 2.93 10.02
C THR A 44 7.86 2.49 11.28
N TYR A 45 8.70 3.36 11.83
CA TYR A 45 9.48 3.06 13.04
C TYR A 45 9.82 4.34 13.81
N PHE A 46 10.19 4.15 15.07
CA PHE A 46 10.72 5.21 15.92
C PHE A 46 12.24 5.24 15.85
N VAL A 47 12.82 6.44 15.78
CA VAL A 47 14.28 6.64 15.73
C VAL A 47 14.77 7.49 16.88
N SER A 48 16.04 7.30 17.23
CA SER A 48 16.77 8.01 18.29
C SER A 48 16.21 7.79 19.70
N ASN A 49 16.90 8.31 20.70
CA ASN A 49 16.44 8.30 22.09
C ASN A 49 15.18 9.16 22.31
N LEU A 50 14.83 10.03 21.36
CA LEU A 50 13.61 10.83 21.40
C LEU A 50 12.38 10.05 20.89
N GLY A 51 12.57 8.89 20.25
CA GLY A 51 11.48 8.06 19.76
C GLY A 51 10.64 8.75 18.69
N ILE A 52 11.25 9.45 17.73
CA ILE A 52 10.53 10.22 16.70
C ILE A 52 9.89 9.27 15.67
N TRP A 53 8.61 9.51 15.36
CA TRP A 53 7.86 8.71 14.38
C TRP A 53 8.34 8.98 12.95
N THR A 54 8.81 7.94 12.26
CA THR A 54 9.34 8.06 10.89
C THR A 54 8.72 7.03 9.95
N HIS A 55 8.55 7.43 8.69
CA HIS A 55 8.06 6.58 7.62
C HIS A 55 9.17 6.32 6.60
N ASN A 56 9.57 5.06 6.42
CA ASN A 56 10.43 4.63 5.33
C ASN A 56 9.54 4.22 4.15
N SER A 57 8.87 5.22 3.59
CA SER A 57 7.97 5.03 2.44
C SER A 57 8.78 4.58 1.23
N CYS A 58 8.66 3.30 0.87
CA CYS A 58 9.20 2.79 -0.38
C CYS A 58 8.12 2.91 -1.47
N THR A 59 8.36 3.76 -2.47
CA THR A 59 7.58 3.72 -3.71
C THR A 59 7.72 2.31 -4.31
N PRO A 60 6.63 1.56 -4.51
CA PRO A 60 6.69 0.23 -5.09
C PRO A 60 7.31 0.25 -6.49
N ASP A 61 8.05 -0.79 -6.85
CA ASP A 61 8.77 -0.83 -8.13
C ASP A 61 7.82 -0.82 -9.33
N PHE A 62 6.61 -1.36 -9.20
CA PHE A 62 5.62 -1.27 -10.27
C PHE A 62 5.15 0.16 -10.54
N ILE A 63 5.19 1.04 -9.53
CA ILE A 63 4.94 2.48 -9.67
C ILE A 63 6.12 3.17 -10.34
N LYS A 64 7.35 2.90 -9.89
CA LYS A 64 8.56 3.49 -10.48
C LYS A 64 8.70 3.17 -11.97
N ASN A 65 8.44 1.91 -12.32
CA ASN A 65 8.62 1.40 -13.68
C ASN A 65 7.34 1.46 -14.52
N ASN A 66 6.29 2.13 -14.01
CA ASN A 66 4.99 2.28 -14.67
C ASN A 66 4.43 0.97 -15.27
N ARG A 67 4.50 -0.12 -14.51
CA ARG A 67 4.04 -1.46 -14.94
C ARG A 67 2.87 -1.97 -14.10
N VAL A 68 2.23 -3.02 -14.58
CA VAL A 68 1.23 -3.76 -13.81
C VAL A 68 1.94 -4.53 -12.68
N PRO A 69 1.43 -4.47 -11.44
CA PRO A 69 1.99 -5.25 -10.35
C PRO A 69 1.72 -6.75 -10.53
N ILE A 70 2.63 -7.57 -10.00
CA ILE A 70 2.39 -9.01 -9.84
C ILE A 70 1.84 -9.29 -8.44
N ASP A 71 1.13 -10.41 -8.25
CA ASP A 71 0.42 -10.71 -7.00
C ASP A 71 1.28 -10.52 -5.74
N LYS A 72 2.56 -10.93 -5.78
CA LYS A 72 3.53 -10.81 -4.67
C LYS A 72 3.81 -9.38 -4.22
N GLU A 73 3.52 -8.39 -5.07
CA GLU A 73 3.74 -6.96 -4.84
C GLU A 73 2.45 -6.24 -4.42
N THR A 74 1.34 -6.97 -4.35
CA THR A 74 0.03 -6.45 -3.96
C THR A 74 -0.39 -7.01 -2.60
N ALA A 75 -1.51 -6.52 -2.07
CA ALA A 75 -2.14 -7.07 -0.87
C ALA A 75 -2.42 -8.59 -0.99
N LEU A 76 -2.63 -9.10 -2.21
CA LEU A 76 -2.90 -10.52 -2.47
C LEU A 76 -1.71 -11.44 -2.13
N GLY A 77 -0.49 -10.90 -2.15
CA GLY A 77 0.75 -11.63 -1.91
C GLY A 77 1.17 -11.75 -0.45
N ASN A 78 0.50 -11.07 0.48
CA ASN A 78 0.95 -10.96 1.88
C ASN A 78 0.52 -12.14 2.78
N GLY A 79 -0.21 -13.12 2.23
CA GLY A 79 -0.70 -14.30 2.95
C GLY A 79 -2.07 -14.15 3.62
N SER A 80 -2.67 -12.95 3.62
CA SER A 80 -4.00 -12.69 4.21
C SER A 80 -5.16 -13.11 3.32
N PHE A 81 -4.87 -13.55 2.10
CA PHE A 81 -5.85 -13.91 1.09
C PHE A 81 -5.68 -15.37 0.68
N THR A 82 -6.79 -16.10 0.58
CA THR A 82 -6.80 -17.50 0.13
C THR A 82 -6.88 -17.56 -1.39
N LYS A 83 -5.93 -18.22 -2.06
CA LYS A 83 -6.03 -18.51 -3.51
C LYS A 83 -7.24 -19.40 -3.78
N THR A 84 -8.08 -19.03 -4.74
CA THR A 84 -9.23 -19.85 -5.14
C THR A 84 -8.85 -20.80 -6.28
N LYS A 85 -9.69 -21.81 -6.52
CA LYS A 85 -9.57 -22.71 -7.70
C LYS A 85 -10.36 -22.18 -8.91
N MET A 86 -10.82 -20.92 -8.86
CA MET A 86 -11.60 -20.33 -9.94
C MET A 86 -10.72 -20.09 -11.17
N ASN A 87 -11.33 -20.10 -12.35
CA ASN A 87 -10.63 -19.69 -13.57
C ASN A 87 -10.12 -18.24 -13.43
N PRO A 88 -8.92 -17.94 -13.95
CA PRO A 88 -8.38 -16.59 -13.93
C PRO A 88 -9.33 -15.59 -14.61
N VAL A 89 -9.56 -14.45 -13.96
CA VAL A 89 -10.37 -13.37 -14.53
C VAL A 89 -9.43 -12.46 -15.30
N LYS A 90 -9.63 -12.35 -16.62
CA LYS A 90 -8.73 -11.58 -17.51
C LYS A 90 -7.26 -12.03 -17.34
N GLY A 91 -7.02 -13.32 -17.08
CA GLY A 91 -5.67 -13.86 -16.84
C GLY A 91 -5.09 -13.60 -15.44
N ALA A 92 -5.84 -12.97 -14.52
CA ALA A 92 -5.43 -12.78 -13.13
C ALA A 92 -6.01 -13.85 -12.20
N GLN A 93 -5.20 -14.39 -11.28
CA GLN A 93 -5.63 -15.30 -10.24
C GLN A 93 -6.66 -14.61 -9.32
N VAL A 94 -7.72 -15.34 -8.98
CA VAL A 94 -8.73 -14.87 -8.02
C VAL A 94 -8.38 -15.34 -6.62
N TYR A 95 -8.52 -14.45 -5.66
CA TYR A 95 -8.28 -14.67 -4.25
C TYR A 95 -9.55 -14.38 -3.45
N ARG A 96 -9.68 -14.99 -2.26
CA ARG A 96 -10.78 -14.77 -1.34
C ARG A 96 -10.28 -14.25 0.00
N ASN A 97 -11.02 -13.31 0.58
CA ASN A 97 -10.87 -12.90 1.97
C ASN A 97 -12.27 -12.67 2.57
N GLY A 98 -12.66 -13.52 3.51
CA GLY A 98 -14.05 -13.61 3.99
C GLY A 98 -15.03 -13.89 2.84
N ASP A 99 -16.08 -13.07 2.75
CA ASP A 99 -17.13 -13.16 1.71
C ASP A 99 -16.82 -12.37 0.43
N LYS A 100 -15.59 -11.84 0.30
CA LYS A 100 -15.17 -11.01 -0.83
C LYS A 100 -14.13 -11.73 -1.68
N TYR A 101 -14.20 -11.45 -2.97
CA TYR A 101 -13.33 -12.02 -4.00
C TYR A 101 -12.53 -10.90 -4.67
N TYR A 102 -11.26 -11.15 -4.92
CA TYR A 102 -10.30 -10.14 -5.36
C TYR A 102 -9.49 -10.69 -6.54
N HIS A 103 -9.22 -9.87 -7.53
CA HIS A 103 -8.14 -10.12 -8.48
C HIS A 103 -7.42 -8.81 -8.81
N ARG A 104 -6.16 -8.88 -9.22
CA ARG A 104 -5.44 -7.70 -9.70
C ARG A 104 -6.07 -7.19 -11.00
N ASP A 105 -6.16 -5.88 -11.14
CA ASP A 105 -6.36 -5.29 -12.45
C ASP A 105 -5.08 -5.43 -13.29
N ILE A 106 -5.25 -5.80 -14.55
CA ILE A 106 -4.14 -6.01 -15.49
C ILE A 106 -4.09 -4.95 -16.59
N PHE A 107 -5.04 -4.01 -16.61
CA PHE A 107 -5.13 -2.99 -17.64
C PHE A 107 -4.52 -1.65 -17.21
N HIS A 108 -4.45 -1.36 -15.91
CA HIS A 108 -3.83 -0.15 -15.39
C HIS A 108 -2.47 -0.42 -14.71
N SER A 109 -1.51 0.44 -15.00
CA SER A 109 -0.15 0.37 -14.47
C SER A 109 0.16 1.48 -13.46
N GLY A 110 1.26 1.30 -12.74
CA GLY A 110 1.81 2.30 -11.83
C GLY A 110 0.81 2.82 -10.80
N LYS A 111 0.62 4.14 -10.73
CA LYS A 111 -0.30 4.76 -9.76
C LYS A 111 -1.78 4.43 -10.02
N GLY A 112 -2.14 4.02 -11.23
CA GLY A 112 -3.51 3.65 -11.59
C GLY A 112 -3.89 2.22 -11.19
N SER A 113 -2.91 1.39 -10.82
CA SER A 113 -3.15 0.00 -10.46
C SER A 113 -4.03 -0.13 -9.22
N HIS A 114 -4.97 -1.08 -9.28
CA HIS A 114 -5.91 -1.39 -8.20
C HIS A 114 -6.24 -2.89 -8.21
N LEU A 115 -6.98 -3.34 -7.19
CA LEU A 115 -7.63 -4.64 -7.19
C LEU A 115 -9.11 -4.49 -7.51
N GLU A 116 -9.68 -5.46 -8.17
CA GLU A 116 -11.11 -5.53 -8.47
C GLU A 116 -11.78 -6.41 -7.41
N VAL A 117 -12.85 -5.94 -6.78
CA VAL A 117 -13.47 -6.62 -5.64
C VAL A 117 -14.93 -6.98 -5.92
N TYR A 118 -15.30 -8.21 -5.57
CA TYR A 118 -16.62 -8.78 -5.82
C TYR A 118 -17.24 -9.37 -4.55
N ASP A 119 -18.57 -9.36 -4.46
CA ASP A 119 -19.32 -10.07 -3.42
C ASP A 119 -19.39 -11.58 -3.68
N LYS A 120 -19.92 -12.35 -2.73
CA LYS A 120 -20.13 -13.81 -2.85
C LYS A 120 -21.08 -14.26 -3.97
N ARG A 121 -21.80 -13.32 -4.60
CA ARG A 121 -22.68 -13.56 -5.74
C ARG A 121 -22.01 -13.21 -7.07
N GLY A 122 -20.75 -12.75 -7.04
CA GLY A 122 -19.97 -12.39 -8.21
C GLY A 122 -20.26 -10.99 -8.74
N ASN A 123 -20.99 -10.14 -8.01
CA ASN A 123 -21.19 -8.76 -8.41
C ASN A 123 -19.99 -7.92 -7.99
N HIS A 124 -19.52 -7.06 -8.89
CA HIS A 124 -18.49 -6.10 -8.54
C HIS A 124 -19.03 -5.10 -7.51
N ILE A 125 -18.25 -4.85 -6.47
CA ILE A 125 -18.57 -3.96 -5.34
C ILE A 125 -17.60 -2.79 -5.21
N GLY A 126 -16.53 -2.76 -6.00
CA GLY A 126 -15.61 -1.63 -6.09
C GLY A 126 -14.16 -2.06 -6.29
N GLU A 127 -13.33 -1.08 -6.56
CA GLU A 127 -11.88 -1.20 -6.61
C GLU A 127 -11.30 -1.15 -5.19
N ALA A 128 -10.14 -1.77 -4.98
CA ALA A 128 -9.38 -1.68 -3.74
C ALA A 128 -7.96 -1.18 -3.99
N ASP A 129 -7.40 -0.53 -2.98
CA ASP A 129 -5.99 -0.14 -2.97
C ASP A 129 -5.09 -1.37 -3.15
N VAL A 130 -4.12 -1.24 -4.05
CA VAL A 130 -3.33 -2.37 -4.53
C VAL A 130 -2.38 -2.93 -3.47
N LEU A 131 -1.94 -2.09 -2.51
CA LEU A 131 -0.99 -2.49 -1.47
C LEU A 131 -1.69 -3.00 -0.21
N THR A 132 -2.81 -2.38 0.15
CA THR A 132 -3.52 -2.63 1.42
C THR A 132 -4.76 -3.51 1.25
N GLY A 133 -5.31 -3.61 0.03
CA GLY A 133 -6.55 -4.33 -0.23
C GLY A 133 -7.80 -3.64 0.32
N LYS A 134 -7.68 -2.40 0.81
CA LYS A 134 -8.80 -1.61 1.32
C LYS A 134 -9.68 -1.13 0.17
N LEU A 135 -10.97 -1.39 0.27
CA LEU A 135 -11.97 -0.97 -0.74
C LEU A 135 -12.04 0.55 -0.84
N LYS A 136 -12.13 1.08 -2.06
CA LYS A 136 -12.36 2.49 -2.38
C LYS A 136 -13.86 2.70 -2.60
N PRO A 137 -14.58 3.40 -1.71
CA PRO A 137 -16.01 3.64 -1.87
C PRO A 137 -16.34 4.33 -3.21
N GLY A 138 -17.51 4.03 -3.79
CA GLY A 138 -18.00 4.72 -5.00
C GLY A 138 -17.38 4.25 -6.33
N THR A 139 -16.47 3.28 -6.33
CA THR A 139 -15.80 2.75 -7.53
C THR A 139 -16.48 1.51 -8.11
N ARG A 140 -17.75 1.28 -7.73
CA ARG A 140 -18.52 0.12 -8.18
C ARG A 140 -18.89 0.27 -9.66
N ASP A 141 -18.64 -0.79 -10.42
CA ASP A 141 -19.04 -0.94 -11.81
C ASP A 141 -20.07 -2.07 -11.94
N LEU A 142 -21.30 -1.74 -12.33
CA LEU A 142 -22.41 -2.70 -12.43
C LEU A 142 -22.26 -3.68 -13.60
N ASN A 143 -21.42 -3.36 -14.58
CA ASN A 143 -21.18 -4.20 -15.76
C ASN A 143 -20.12 -5.28 -15.47
N LYS A 144 -19.29 -5.11 -14.43
CA LYS A 144 -18.30 -6.11 -14.02
C LYS A 144 -18.95 -7.19 -13.16
N LYS A 145 -18.83 -8.43 -13.61
CA LYS A 145 -19.25 -9.62 -12.86
C LYS A 145 -18.26 -10.77 -13.06
N ILE A 146 -18.15 -11.62 -12.05
CA ILE A 146 -17.38 -12.86 -12.13
C ILE A 146 -18.28 -14.03 -11.76
N ASN A 147 -17.95 -15.21 -12.28
CA ASN A 147 -18.68 -16.43 -11.94
C ASN A 147 -18.02 -17.11 -10.73
N ILE A 148 -18.73 -17.12 -9.60
CA ILE A 148 -18.29 -17.77 -8.37
C ILE A 148 -19.00 -19.13 -8.31
N LYS A 149 -18.32 -20.18 -8.79
CA LYS A 149 -18.75 -21.58 -8.69
C LYS A 149 -17.73 -22.36 -7.88
#